data_AF-A0AAU9WCV1-F1
#
_entry.id   AF-A0AAU9WCV1-F1
#
_cell.length_a   1.000
_cell.length_b   1.000
_cell.length_c   1.000
_cell.angle_alpha   90.00
_cell.angle_beta   90.00
_cell.angle_gamma   90.00
#
_symmetry.space_group_name_H-M   'P 1'
#
loop_
_entity.id
_entity.type
_entity.pdbx_description
1 polymer ?
#
loop_
_entity_poly.entity_id
_entity_poly.type
_entity_poly.pdbx_seq_one_letter_code
_entity_poly.pdbx_strand_id
1 'polypeptide(L)'
;MKVLAAVLVCLFILKTSSEEIQYSAAHDRQKRLNLPDIDICDTDADCGNERCCIKYLGICAPKRSLGESCNFSQYHGCGCKSGLFCQVAKCLGSLKYYRCLPLLQ
;
A
#
# COMPACT_ATOMS: atom_id res chain seq x y z
N MET A 1 -28.44 51.88 -15.06
CA MET A 1 -28.92 50.66 -14.38
C MET A 1 -28.32 49.35 -14.93
N LYS A 2 -27.90 49.26 -16.21
CA LYS A 2 -27.32 48.03 -16.78
C LYS A 2 -25.90 47.68 -16.29
N VAL A 3 -25.11 48.69 -15.93
CA VAL A 3 -23.71 48.51 -15.45
C VAL A 3 -23.67 47.89 -14.06
N LEU A 4 -24.63 48.22 -13.19
CA LEU A 4 -24.69 47.70 -11.82
C LEU A 4 -25.01 46.20 -11.79
N ALA A 5 -25.87 45.73 -12.70
CA ALA A 5 -26.21 44.32 -12.85
C ALA A 5 -25.01 43.49 -13.32
N ALA A 6 -24.18 44.02 -14.22
CA ALA A 6 -22.98 43.33 -14.70
C ALA A 6 -21.92 43.16 -13.60
N VAL A 7 -21.74 44.16 -12.74
CA VAL A 7 -20.80 44.09 -11.61
C VAL A 7 -21.25 43.06 -10.57
N LEU A 8 -22.55 43.02 -10.26
CA LEU A 8 -23.10 42.04 -9.32
C LEU A 8 -22.98 40.60 -9.85
N VAL A 9 -23.25 40.36 -11.14
CA VAL A 9 -23.07 39.04 -11.76
C VAL A 9 -21.60 38.59 -11.69
N CYS A 10 -20.64 39.47 -11.98
CA CYS A 10 -19.22 39.13 -11.86
C CYS A 10 -18.80 38.79 -10.42
N LEU A 11 -19.31 39.51 -9.41
CA LEU A 11 -19.01 39.22 -8.01
C LEU A 11 -19.64 37.91 -7.52
N PHE A 12 -20.83 37.56 -8.01
CA PHE A 12 -21.44 36.26 -7.70
C PHE A 12 -20.65 35.11 -8.32
N ILE A 13 -20.23 35.21 -9.60
CA ILE A 13 -19.42 34.17 -10.27
C ILE A 13 -18.04 33.99 -9.59
N LEU A 14 -17.43 35.06 -9.09
CA LEU A 14 -16.15 34.98 -8.36
C LEU A 14 -16.30 34.34 -6.97
N LYS A 15 -17.45 34.47 -6.33
CA LYS A 15 -17.69 33.92 -5.00
C LYS A 15 -17.97 32.41 -5.05
N THR A 16 -18.69 31.94 -6.07
CA THR A 16 -19.03 30.50 -6.21
C THR A 16 -17.83 29.62 -6.58
N SER A 17 -16.73 30.18 -7.07
CA SER A 17 -15.56 29.38 -7.49
C SER A 17 -14.58 29.06 -6.36
N SER A 18 -14.77 29.62 -5.16
CA SER A 18 -13.81 29.49 -4.05
C SER A 18 -14.11 28.36 -3.07
N GLU A 19 -15.32 27.78 -3.07
CA GLU A 19 -15.74 26.80 -2.04
C GLU A 19 -15.60 25.32 -2.45
N GLU A 20 -15.26 24.99 -3.70
CA GLU A 20 -15.15 23.57 -4.15
C GLU A 20 -13.72 23.01 -4.23
N ILE A 21 -12.69 23.78 -3.83
CA ILE A 21 -11.27 23.44 -4.12
C ILE A 21 -10.55 22.65 -3.00
N GLN A 22 -11.17 22.37 -1.85
CA GLN A 22 -10.43 21.77 -0.71
C GLN A 22 -10.79 20.34 -0.30
N TYR A 23 -11.75 19.66 -0.94
CA TYR A 23 -12.13 18.29 -0.51
C TYR A 23 -11.58 17.14 -1.41
N SER A 24 -11.05 17.41 -2.60
CA SER A 24 -10.59 16.34 -3.51
C SER A 24 -9.07 16.27 -3.75
N ALA A 25 -8.29 17.23 -3.25
CA ALA A 25 -6.84 17.30 -3.51
C ALA A 25 -5.99 16.27 -2.73
N ALA A 26 -6.60 15.45 -1.86
CA ALA A 26 -5.94 14.33 -1.21
C ALA A 26 -6.14 12.99 -1.94
N HIS A 27 -7.08 12.90 -2.90
CA HIS A 27 -7.45 11.62 -3.54
C HIS A 27 -7.35 11.62 -5.08
N ASP A 28 -6.93 12.72 -5.71
CA ASP A 28 -6.83 12.84 -7.18
C ASP A 28 -5.44 13.33 -7.67
N ARG A 29 -4.36 12.95 -6.98
CA ARG A 29 -2.98 13.04 -7.51
C ARG A 29 -2.48 11.72 -8.12
N GLN A 30 -3.39 10.82 -8.48
CA GLN A 30 -3.06 9.53 -9.09
C GLN A 30 -3.38 9.50 -10.59
N LYS A 31 -3.07 10.57 -11.32
CA LYS A 31 -3.11 10.55 -12.79
C LYS A 31 -1.84 11.19 -13.33
N ARG A 32 -1.03 10.37 -14.01
CA ARG A 32 0.16 10.70 -14.85
C ARG A 32 1.56 10.43 -14.27
N LEU A 33 1.74 9.34 -13.53
CA LEU A 33 2.97 8.55 -13.68
C LEU A 33 2.55 7.10 -13.95
N ASN A 34 3.21 6.42 -14.90
CA ASN A 34 3.14 4.96 -15.08
C ASN A 34 3.83 4.26 -13.89
N LEU A 35 3.44 4.60 -12.67
CA LEU A 35 3.82 3.87 -11.48
C LEU A 35 2.85 2.69 -11.37
N PRO A 36 3.33 1.47 -11.13
CA PRO A 36 2.44 0.34 -10.84
C PRO A 36 1.50 0.75 -9.71
N ASP A 37 0.22 0.34 -9.76
CA ASP A 37 -0.75 0.62 -8.70
C ASP A 37 -0.19 0.11 -7.36
N ILE A 38 0.39 1.02 -6.59
CA ILE A 38 0.90 0.73 -5.25
C ILE A 38 -0.33 0.65 -4.36
N ASP A 39 -0.68 -0.58 -4.03
CA ASP A 39 -1.78 -0.90 -3.13
C ASP A 39 -1.35 -0.56 -1.70
N ILE A 40 -1.92 0.52 -1.14
CA ILE A 40 -1.57 1.07 0.18
C ILE A 40 -2.38 0.37 1.26
N CYS A 41 -1.76 0.14 2.42
CA CYS A 41 -2.38 -0.55 3.55
C CYS A 41 -1.91 -0.01 4.91
N ASP A 42 -2.75 -0.18 5.92
CA ASP A 42 -2.41 0.01 7.34
C ASP A 42 -2.28 -1.33 8.07
N THR A 43 -3.05 -2.33 7.64
CA THR A 43 -3.13 -3.66 8.25
C THR A 43 -3.13 -4.78 7.20
N ASP A 44 -2.81 -6.00 7.63
CA ASP A 44 -2.85 -7.17 6.73
C ASP A 44 -4.23 -7.44 6.13
N ALA A 45 -5.30 -6.98 6.79
CA ALA A 45 -6.68 -7.16 6.30
C ALA A 45 -6.95 -6.37 5.01
N ASP A 46 -6.23 -5.27 4.79
CA ASP A 46 -6.41 -4.40 3.63
C ASP A 46 -5.92 -5.06 2.33
N CYS A 47 -4.95 -5.99 2.45
CA CYS A 47 -4.25 -6.59 1.31
C CYS A 47 -4.90 -7.87 0.77
N GLY A 48 -5.89 -8.43 1.47
CA GLY A 48 -6.56 -9.68 1.10
C GLY A 48 -5.72 -10.95 1.31
N ASN A 49 -6.21 -12.06 0.76
CA ASN A 49 -5.66 -13.39 1.02
C ASN A 49 -4.23 -13.56 0.47
N GLU A 50 -3.39 -14.30 1.20
CA GLU A 50 -1.98 -14.58 0.84
C GLU A 50 -1.11 -13.33 0.62
N ARG A 51 -1.53 -12.19 1.14
CA ARG A 51 -0.78 -10.93 1.15
C ARG A 51 -0.62 -10.42 2.57
N CYS A 52 0.23 -9.43 2.74
CA CYS A 52 0.56 -8.79 4.01
C CYS A 52 0.78 -7.30 3.78
N CYS A 53 0.62 -6.51 4.84
CA CYS A 53 0.99 -5.11 4.82
C CYS A 53 2.44 -4.94 5.32
N ILE A 54 3.33 -4.41 4.48
CA ILE A 54 4.68 -4.07 4.92
C ILE A 54 4.60 -2.81 5.77
N LYS A 55 4.51 -2.96 7.09
CA LYS A 55 4.28 -1.87 8.06
C LYS A 55 5.17 -0.64 7.87
N TYR A 56 6.43 -0.81 7.51
CA TYR A 56 7.36 0.31 7.32
C TYR A 56 7.18 1.06 6.00
N LEU A 57 6.51 0.45 5.02
CA LEU A 57 6.28 1.02 3.69
C LEU A 57 4.79 1.35 3.45
N GLY A 58 3.87 0.77 4.23
CA GLY A 58 2.43 0.93 4.04
C GLY A 58 1.95 0.36 2.71
N ILE A 59 2.57 -0.72 2.22
CA ILE A 59 2.23 -1.32 0.91
C ILE A 59 1.94 -2.81 1.03
N CYS A 60 0.99 -3.28 0.23
CA CYS A 60 0.62 -4.68 0.17
C CYS A 60 1.62 -5.51 -0.63
N ALA A 61 2.21 -6.52 -0.01
CA ALA A 61 3.13 -7.46 -0.65
C ALA A 61 2.62 -8.91 -0.56
N PRO A 62 3.02 -9.78 -1.49
CA PRO A 62 2.71 -11.20 -1.39
C PRO A 62 3.43 -11.86 -0.21
N LYS A 63 2.75 -12.79 0.47
CA LYS A 63 3.39 -13.71 1.42
C LYS A 63 4.38 -14.62 0.69
N ARG A 64 5.37 -15.10 1.43
CA ARG A 64 6.48 -15.88 0.88
C ARG A 64 6.04 -17.28 0.44
N SER A 65 6.30 -17.60 -0.83
CA SER A 65 5.98 -18.87 -1.48
C SER A 65 6.96 -19.99 -1.09
N LEU A 66 6.69 -21.21 -1.54
CA LEU A 66 7.53 -22.38 -1.29
C LEU A 66 8.99 -22.14 -1.68
N GLY A 67 9.90 -22.40 -0.76
CA GLY A 67 11.35 -22.27 -0.96
C GLY A 67 11.88 -20.83 -0.95
N GLU A 68 11.01 -19.82 -0.86
CA GLU A 68 11.43 -18.42 -0.71
C GLU A 68 12.01 -18.18 0.68
N SER A 69 12.96 -17.24 0.76
CA SER A 69 13.60 -16.87 2.03
C SER A 69 12.61 -16.21 2.97
N CYS A 70 12.69 -16.55 4.26
CA CYS A 70 11.90 -15.93 5.33
C CYS A 70 12.77 -15.32 6.45
N ASN A 71 14.09 -15.19 6.22
CA ASN A 71 15.06 -14.66 7.18
C ASN A 71 14.70 -13.29 7.78
N PHE A 72 14.06 -12.42 7.00
CA PHE A 72 13.77 -11.04 7.39
C PHE A 72 12.27 -10.79 7.61
N SER A 73 11.47 -11.85 7.76
CA SER A 73 10.03 -11.75 8.04
C SER A 73 9.73 -10.89 9.27
N GLN A 74 10.62 -10.90 10.27
CA GLN A 74 10.51 -10.04 11.45
C GLN A 74 10.68 -8.54 11.15
N TYR A 75 11.39 -8.18 10.07
CA TYR A 75 11.62 -6.78 9.69
C TYR A 75 10.53 -6.24 8.77
N HIS A 76 10.14 -6.99 7.74
CA HIS A 76 9.10 -6.52 6.81
C HIS A 76 7.69 -7.01 7.18
N GLY A 77 7.53 -7.76 8.27
CA GLY A 77 6.24 -8.24 8.80
C GLY A 77 5.56 -9.33 7.97
N CYS A 78 6.13 -9.75 6.85
CA CYS A 78 5.49 -10.66 5.92
C CYS A 78 5.96 -12.10 6.10
N GLY A 79 5.04 -12.98 6.49
CA GLY A 79 5.30 -14.41 6.71
C GLY A 79 5.24 -15.26 5.44
N CYS A 80 5.30 -16.58 5.66
CA CYS A 80 5.05 -17.58 4.62
C CYS A 80 3.56 -17.66 4.26
N LYS A 81 3.27 -18.13 3.06
CA LYS A 81 1.90 -18.48 2.62
C LYS A 81 1.28 -19.55 3.52
N SER A 82 -0.05 -19.64 3.50
CA SER A 82 -0.79 -20.63 4.29
C SER A 82 -0.29 -22.06 4.02
N GLY A 83 -0.13 -22.86 5.08
CA GLY A 83 0.41 -24.22 5.01
C GLY A 83 1.93 -24.32 4.91
N LEU A 84 2.64 -23.19 4.81
CA LEU A 84 4.10 -23.13 4.84
C LEU A 84 4.60 -22.51 6.14
N PHE A 85 5.77 -22.96 6.57
CA PHE A 85 6.39 -22.57 7.83
C PHE A 85 7.83 -22.15 7.58
N CYS A 86 8.28 -21.11 8.29
CA CYS A 86 9.64 -20.61 8.17
C CYS A 86 10.60 -21.56 8.89
N GLN A 87 11.27 -22.41 8.12
CA GLN A 87 12.10 -23.50 8.63
C GLN A 87 13.55 -23.37 8.15
N VAL A 88 14.48 -23.95 8.90
CA VAL A 88 15.91 -23.96 8.53
C VAL A 88 16.09 -24.82 7.29
N ALA A 89 16.53 -24.21 6.19
CA ALA A 89 16.80 -24.90 4.94
C ALA A 89 18.29 -25.20 4.71
N LYS A 90 19.19 -24.37 5.27
CA LYS A 90 20.64 -24.57 5.16
C LYS A 90 21.36 -24.00 6.38
N CYS A 91 22.41 -24.69 6.81
CA CYS A 91 23.35 -24.20 7.81
C CYS A 91 24.72 -23.98 7.15
N LEU A 92 25.35 -22.84 7.39
CA LEU A 92 26.74 -22.55 7.03
C LEU A 92 27.48 -22.16 8.31
N GLY A 93 28.15 -23.14 8.92
CA GLY A 93 28.65 -22.99 10.29
C GLY A 93 27.50 -22.69 11.27
N SER A 94 27.63 -21.60 12.03
CA SER A 94 26.60 -21.14 12.96
C SER A 94 25.46 -20.35 12.30
N LEU A 95 25.58 -19.99 11.02
CA LEU A 95 24.54 -19.23 10.30
C LEU A 95 23.45 -20.17 9.80
N LYS A 96 22.21 -19.87 10.15
CA LYS A 96 21.01 -20.59 9.69
C LYS A 96 20.28 -19.75 8.64
N TYR A 97 19.98 -20.36 7.50
CA TYR A 97 19.15 -19.79 6.44
C TYR A 97 17.79 -20.44 6.47
N TYR A 98 16.76 -19.62 6.53
CA TYR A 98 15.37 -20.03 6.67
C TYR A 98 14.62 -19.84 5.35
N ARG A 99 13.78 -20.80 5.02
CA ARG A 99 12.88 -20.77 3.87
C ARG A 99 11.48 -21.21 4.27
N CYS A 100 10.49 -20.82 3.48
CA CYS A 100 9.12 -21.30 3.63
C CYS A 100 9.01 -22.72 3.08
N LEU A 101 8.76 -23.68 3.97
CA LEU A 101 8.67 -25.11 3.65
C LEU A 101 7.41 -25.70 4.29
N PRO A 102 6.82 -26.78 3.73
CA PRO A 102 5.73 -27.49 4.39
C PRO A 102 6.20 -28.08 5.73
N LEU A 103 5.28 -28.29 6.67
CA LEU A 103 5.59 -29.04 7.89
C LEU A 103 6.20 -30.40 7.50
N LEU A 104 7.41 -30.66 7.99
CA LEU A 104 8.01 -31.99 7.91
C LEU A 104 7.16 -32.92 8.79
N GLN A 105 6.42 -33.83 8.15
CA GLN A 105 5.77 -34.96 8.82
C GLN A 105 6.79 -36.05 9.14
#